data_AF-A0A9E3CW06-F1
#
_entry.id   AF-A0A9E3CW06-F1
#
_cell.length_a   1.000
_cell.length_b   1.000
_cell.length_c   1.000
_cell.angle_alpha   90.00
_cell.angle_beta   90.00
_cell.angle_gamma   90.00
#
_symmetry.space_group_name_H-M   'P 1'
#
loop_
_entity.id
_entity.type
_entity.pdbx_description
1 polymer ?
#
loop_
_entity_poly.entity_id
_entity_poly.type
_entity_poly.pdbx_seq_one_letter_code
_entity_poly.pdbx_strand_id
1 'polypeptide(L)'
;TPFNAERRDWLKQGGGLANVALATDGADLAFETFTAAGLEPDPPLAFDRAVGVLGRPERAKFRTVRIPKTHMPVVGFFVCEHLTPQFVYRPEWARHPNGARGILGVSVIAEDPAHWIPVLERYFGAGCARRDASDVVVSVSSRAERGTFEATGRVPRSAREDSGHFIRYLDRASWARRYPGVEPVRPGDHPALLSLRVESLAACAALLERDGVPLLKPDAERLIVPPAHAAHLTLEFRER
;
A
#
# COMPACT_ATOMS: atom_id res chain seq x y z
N THR A 1 -17.46 12.71 12.81
CA THR A 1 -17.46 12.26 14.22
C THR A 1 -16.14 12.67 14.88
N PRO A 2 -16.01 12.58 16.21
CA PRO A 2 -14.70 12.74 16.88
C PRO A 2 -13.67 11.73 16.36
N PHE A 3 -14.09 10.49 16.07
CA PHE A 3 -13.23 9.40 15.57
C PHE A 3 -12.41 9.77 14.32
N ASN A 4 -12.97 10.54 13.38
CA ASN A 4 -12.26 10.94 12.16
C ASN A 4 -11.70 12.37 12.19
N ALA A 5 -11.56 13.00 13.36
CA ALA A 5 -11.01 14.36 13.51
C ALA A 5 -9.55 14.45 13.00
N GLU A 6 -8.67 13.58 13.49
CA GLU A 6 -7.26 13.51 13.06
C GLU A 6 -7.15 13.43 11.52
N ARG A 7 -7.98 12.58 10.89
CA ARG A 7 -7.97 12.41 9.44
C ARG A 7 -8.41 13.68 8.70
N ARG A 8 -9.43 14.38 9.20
CA ARG A 8 -9.88 15.65 8.59
C ARG A 8 -8.82 16.72 8.69
N ASP A 9 -8.12 16.81 9.82
CA ASP A 9 -7.05 17.79 9.98
C ASP A 9 -5.83 17.46 9.11
N TRP A 10 -5.46 16.19 9.00
CA TRP A 10 -4.42 15.74 8.08
C TRP A 10 -4.76 16.03 6.60
N LEU A 11 -6.03 15.89 6.19
CA LEU A 11 -6.46 16.21 4.82
C LEU A 11 -6.28 17.70 4.46
N LYS A 12 -6.34 18.61 5.45
CA LYS A 12 -6.08 20.05 5.22
C LYS A 12 -4.63 20.32 4.78
N GLN A 13 -3.71 19.37 5.00
CA GLN A 13 -2.32 19.43 4.56
C GLN A 13 -2.10 18.75 3.19
N GLY A 14 -3.16 18.59 2.40
CA GLY A 14 -3.14 18.09 1.03
C GLY A 14 -3.20 16.57 0.85
N GLY A 15 -3.33 15.81 1.94
CA GLY A 15 -3.56 14.37 1.88
C GLY A 15 -2.34 13.52 1.51
N GLY A 16 -2.56 12.48 0.71
CA GLY A 16 -1.56 11.48 0.31
C GLY A 16 -1.97 10.04 0.65
N LEU A 17 -1.00 9.15 0.76
CA LEU A 17 -1.23 7.81 1.28
C LEU A 17 -1.37 7.87 2.81
N ALA A 18 -2.56 7.56 3.29
CA ALA A 18 -2.91 7.65 4.70
C ALA A 18 -2.45 6.43 5.51
N ASN A 19 -2.80 5.25 5.01
CA ASN A 19 -2.57 3.95 5.62
C ASN A 19 -2.50 2.90 4.51
N VAL A 20 -1.83 1.78 4.78
CA VAL A 20 -1.88 0.57 3.95
C VAL A 20 -2.73 -0.48 4.67
N ALA A 21 -3.79 -0.93 3.99
CA ALA A 21 -4.63 -2.01 4.46
C ALA A 21 -4.02 -3.35 4.03
N LEU A 22 -3.76 -4.22 5.00
CA LEU A 22 -3.23 -5.56 4.79
C LEU A 22 -4.37 -6.57 4.87
N ALA A 23 -4.33 -7.61 4.04
CA ALA A 23 -5.26 -8.72 4.15
C ALA A 23 -4.89 -9.62 5.34
N THR A 24 -5.89 -10.22 5.98
CA THR A 24 -5.71 -11.24 7.03
C THR A 24 -6.72 -12.36 6.86
N ASP A 25 -6.40 -13.56 7.36
CA ASP A 25 -7.31 -14.70 7.48
C ASP A 25 -8.18 -14.64 8.74
N GLY A 26 -7.88 -13.74 9.68
CA GLY A 26 -8.68 -13.51 10.88
C GLY A 26 -8.18 -12.30 11.66
N ALA A 27 -9.11 -11.49 12.17
CA ALA A 27 -8.76 -10.34 12.99
C ALA A 27 -8.18 -10.78 14.35
N ASP A 28 -8.70 -11.84 14.96
CA ASP A 28 -8.18 -12.35 16.24
C ASP A 28 -6.76 -12.91 16.08
N LEU A 29 -6.52 -13.71 15.04
CA LEU A 29 -5.19 -14.22 14.71
C LEU A 29 -4.18 -13.08 14.51
N ALA A 30 -4.57 -12.03 13.77
CA ALA A 30 -3.70 -10.88 13.56
C ALA A 30 -3.44 -10.11 14.85
N PHE A 31 -4.46 -9.91 15.69
CA PHE A 31 -4.32 -9.27 16.99
C PHE A 31 -3.35 -10.02 17.90
N GLU A 32 -3.48 -11.35 18.00
CA GLU A 32 -2.56 -12.19 18.77
C GLU A 32 -1.13 -12.14 18.22
N THR A 33 -0.98 -12.23 16.89
CA THR A 33 0.33 -12.19 16.22
C THR A 33 1.04 -10.86 16.47
N PHE A 34 0.35 -9.73 16.30
CA PHE A 34 0.93 -8.40 16.54
C PHE A 34 1.19 -8.14 18.02
N THR A 35 0.36 -8.68 18.92
CA THR A 35 0.60 -8.62 20.36
C THR A 35 1.87 -9.37 20.73
N ALA A 36 2.04 -10.60 20.23
CA ALA A 36 3.24 -11.41 20.44
C ALA A 36 4.51 -10.75 19.85
N ALA A 37 4.37 -9.96 18.77
CA ALA A 37 5.44 -9.17 18.17
C ALA A 37 5.75 -7.85 18.91
N GLY A 38 5.02 -7.53 19.99
CA GLY A 38 5.21 -6.31 20.77
C GLY A 38 4.85 -5.03 19.99
N LEU A 39 3.80 -5.09 19.14
CA LEU A 39 3.28 -3.97 18.36
C LEU A 39 2.03 -3.32 18.96
N GLU A 40 1.60 -3.78 20.14
CA GLU A 40 0.50 -3.17 20.92
C GLU A 40 -0.76 -2.85 20.09
N PRO A 41 -1.32 -3.79 19.32
CA PRO A 41 -2.47 -3.51 18.45
C PRO A 41 -3.71 -3.10 19.25
N ASP A 42 -4.57 -2.28 18.65
CA ASP A 42 -5.92 -2.05 19.18
C ASP A 42 -6.76 -3.34 19.05
N PRO A 43 -7.72 -3.60 19.97
CA PRO A 43 -8.63 -4.75 19.85
C PRO A 43 -9.39 -4.77 18.51
N PRO A 44 -9.75 -5.96 17.98
CA PRO A 44 -10.52 -6.09 16.74
C PRO A 44 -11.80 -5.25 16.75
N LEU A 45 -11.92 -4.35 15.78
CA LEU A 45 -13.10 -3.51 15.58
C LEU A 45 -13.98 -4.09 14.47
N ALA A 46 -15.20 -4.50 14.82
CA ALA A 46 -16.21 -4.95 13.86
C ALA A 46 -17.09 -3.78 13.41
N PHE A 47 -17.32 -3.67 12.10
CA PHE A 47 -18.24 -2.70 11.53
C PHE A 47 -18.73 -3.14 10.15
N ASP A 48 -19.78 -2.48 9.67
CA ASP A 48 -20.36 -2.78 8.38
C ASP A 48 -21.00 -1.56 7.72
N ARG A 49 -21.12 -1.62 6.39
CA ARG A 49 -21.72 -0.55 5.56
C ARG A 49 -22.71 -1.12 4.58
N ALA A 50 -23.74 -0.34 4.26
CA ALA A 50 -24.70 -0.69 3.21
C ALA A 50 -24.01 -0.62 1.84
N VAL A 51 -24.31 -1.60 0.98
CA VAL A 51 -23.85 -1.65 -0.41
C VAL A 51 -24.99 -2.13 -1.30
N GLY A 52 -25.11 -1.58 -2.50
CA GLY A 52 -26.09 -2.04 -3.49
C GLY A 52 -25.52 -3.20 -4.31
N VAL A 53 -26.19 -4.35 -4.29
CA VAL A 53 -25.79 -5.54 -5.06
C VAL A 53 -26.98 -6.00 -5.89
N LEU A 54 -26.85 -5.96 -7.23
CA LEU A 54 -27.91 -6.35 -8.16
C LEU A 54 -29.27 -5.68 -7.85
N GLY A 55 -29.23 -4.39 -7.48
CA GLY A 55 -30.42 -3.62 -7.10
C GLY A 55 -30.96 -3.88 -5.70
N ARG A 56 -30.31 -4.72 -4.89
CA ARG A 56 -30.71 -5.01 -3.50
C ARG A 56 -29.73 -4.41 -2.49
N PRO A 57 -30.21 -3.94 -1.32
CA PRO A 57 -29.34 -3.49 -0.25
C PRO A 57 -28.74 -4.70 0.49
N GLU A 58 -27.41 -4.80 0.47
CA GLU A 58 -26.63 -5.77 1.23
C GLU A 58 -25.75 -5.05 2.27
N ARG A 59 -25.16 -5.80 3.20
CA ARG A 59 -24.23 -5.28 4.22
C ARG A 59 -22.84 -5.86 4.01
N ALA A 60 -21.90 -5.01 3.62
CA ALA A 60 -20.49 -5.37 3.61
C ALA A 60 -19.93 -5.30 5.04
N LYS A 61 -19.49 -6.43 5.59
CA LYS A 61 -19.04 -6.60 6.97
C LYS A 61 -17.54 -6.83 7.06
N PHE A 62 -16.90 -6.21 8.05
CA PHE A 62 -15.45 -6.21 8.24
C PHE A 62 -15.08 -6.32 9.70
N ARG A 63 -13.88 -6.84 9.95
CA ARG A 63 -13.18 -6.68 11.23
C ARG A 63 -11.77 -6.13 10.95
N THR A 64 -11.38 -5.10 11.67
CA THR A 64 -10.05 -4.49 11.49
C THR A 64 -9.25 -4.50 12.77
N VAL A 65 -7.95 -4.73 12.67
CA VAL A 65 -6.98 -4.54 13.76
C VAL A 65 -6.01 -3.46 13.31
N ARG A 66 -5.94 -2.39 14.10
CA ARG A 66 -5.05 -1.25 13.84
C ARG A 66 -3.84 -1.35 14.73
N ILE A 67 -2.67 -1.04 14.16
CA ILE A 67 -1.45 -0.93 14.94
C ILE A 67 -1.21 0.55 15.23
N PRO A 68 -0.97 0.95 16.49
CA PRO A 68 -0.69 2.34 16.82
C PRO A 68 0.50 2.90 16.03
N LYS A 69 0.40 4.18 15.66
CA LYS A 69 1.46 4.88 14.91
C LYS A 69 2.73 5.12 15.72
N THR A 70 2.75 4.78 17.02
CA THR A 70 3.95 4.85 17.88
C THR A 70 5.08 3.95 17.34
N HIS A 71 4.75 2.84 16.69
CA HIS A 71 5.75 1.93 16.10
C HIS A 71 6.15 2.33 14.67
N MET A 72 5.21 2.86 13.89
CA MET A 72 5.45 3.27 12.51
C MET A 72 4.74 4.61 12.22
N PRO A 73 5.39 5.75 12.52
CA PRO A 73 4.79 7.07 12.35
C PRO A 73 4.67 7.48 10.87
N VAL A 74 5.45 6.85 9.99
CA VAL A 74 5.58 7.24 8.58
C VAL A 74 4.47 6.64 7.71
N VAL A 75 4.21 5.33 7.82
CA VAL A 75 3.13 4.64 7.11
C VAL A 75 2.26 3.88 8.12
N GLY A 76 1.01 4.28 8.28
CA GLY A 76 0.09 3.52 9.13
C GLY A 76 -0.28 2.19 8.48
N PHE A 77 -0.18 1.09 9.23
CA PHE A 77 -0.67 -0.22 8.79
C PHE A 77 -1.85 -0.67 9.64
N PHE A 78 -2.80 -1.35 9.01
CA PHE A 78 -3.86 -2.07 9.68
C PHE A 78 -4.23 -3.29 8.85
N VAL A 79 -4.75 -4.33 9.49
CA VAL A 79 -5.30 -5.49 8.76
C VAL A 79 -6.82 -5.38 8.67
N CYS A 80 -7.38 -5.96 7.61
CA CYS A 80 -8.82 -6.03 7.39
C CYS A 80 -9.24 -7.46 7.03
N GLU A 81 -9.99 -8.08 7.94
CA GLU A 81 -10.74 -9.31 7.70
C GLU A 81 -12.05 -8.94 7.01
N HIS A 82 -12.26 -9.44 5.80
CA HIS A 82 -13.50 -9.26 5.06
C HIS A 82 -14.43 -10.44 5.35
N LEU A 83 -15.56 -10.20 6.03
CA LEU A 83 -16.52 -11.25 6.38
C LEU A 83 -17.52 -11.54 5.25
N THR A 84 -17.73 -10.57 4.37
CA THR A 84 -18.59 -10.68 3.19
C THR A 84 -17.85 -10.18 1.93
N PRO A 85 -16.71 -10.79 1.57
CA PRO A 85 -15.87 -10.32 0.46
C PRO A 85 -16.61 -10.25 -0.89
N GLN A 86 -17.59 -11.13 -1.11
CA GLN A 86 -18.45 -11.18 -2.31
C GLN A 86 -19.26 -9.89 -2.56
N PHE A 87 -19.47 -9.07 -1.52
CA PHE A 87 -20.16 -7.79 -1.64
C PHE A 87 -19.22 -6.61 -1.91
N VAL A 88 -17.90 -6.84 -1.90
CA VAL A 88 -16.87 -5.80 -2.04
C VAL A 88 -16.00 -6.06 -3.27
N TYR A 89 -15.56 -7.31 -3.49
CA TYR A 89 -14.72 -7.70 -4.61
C TYR A 89 -15.58 -8.09 -5.82
N ARG A 90 -16.01 -7.08 -6.55
CA ARG A 90 -16.88 -7.20 -7.72
C ARG A 90 -16.06 -7.06 -9.00
N PRO A 91 -16.09 -8.02 -9.94
CA PRO A 91 -15.32 -7.93 -11.18
C PRO A 91 -15.57 -6.65 -11.99
N GLU A 92 -16.80 -6.14 -11.96
CA GLU A 92 -17.18 -4.88 -12.60
C GLU A 92 -16.49 -3.64 -12.00
N TRP A 93 -16.06 -3.69 -10.74
CA TRP A 93 -15.32 -2.60 -10.08
C TRP A 93 -13.80 -2.74 -10.24
N ALA A 94 -13.32 -3.93 -10.58
CA ALA A 94 -11.90 -4.22 -10.81
C ALA A 94 -11.43 -3.90 -12.24
N ARG A 95 -12.35 -3.49 -13.12
CA ARG A 95 -12.05 -3.05 -14.49
C ARG A 95 -11.92 -1.53 -14.52
N HIS A 96 -10.70 -1.06 -14.73
CA HIS A 96 -10.40 0.37 -14.78
C HIS A 96 -10.10 0.80 -16.23
N PRO A 97 -10.59 1.97 -16.70
CA PRO A 97 -10.30 2.47 -18.04
C PRO A 97 -8.81 2.63 -18.33
N ASN A 98 -8.01 2.97 -17.31
CA ASN A 98 -6.56 3.09 -17.40
C ASN A 98 -5.81 1.74 -17.40
N GLY A 99 -6.54 0.63 -17.43
CA GLY A 99 -5.98 -0.72 -17.45
C GLY A 99 -5.39 -1.16 -16.11
N ALA A 100 -5.55 -0.42 -15.01
CA ALA A 100 -5.02 -0.83 -13.71
C ALA A 100 -5.58 -2.20 -13.27
N ARG A 101 -4.73 -3.05 -12.69
CA ARG A 101 -5.07 -4.43 -12.26
C ARG A 101 -4.57 -4.80 -10.88
N GLY A 102 -3.71 -4.00 -10.28
CA GLY A 102 -3.21 -4.26 -8.93
C GLY A 102 -2.27 -3.19 -8.43
N ILE A 103 -1.94 -3.28 -7.14
CA ILE A 103 -0.94 -2.42 -6.49
C ILE A 103 0.38 -3.17 -6.52
N LEU A 104 1.44 -2.63 -7.10
CA LEU A 104 2.79 -3.20 -7.08
C LEU A 104 3.57 -2.82 -5.83
N GLY A 105 3.23 -1.71 -5.19
CA GLY A 105 3.93 -1.35 -3.98
C GLY A 105 3.76 0.08 -3.55
N VAL A 106 4.37 0.37 -2.41
CA VAL A 106 4.43 1.70 -1.83
C VAL A 106 5.90 2.06 -1.63
N SER A 107 6.29 3.28 -1.99
CA SER A 107 7.60 3.80 -1.61
C SER A 107 7.47 4.94 -0.60
N VAL A 108 8.40 4.94 0.33
CA VAL A 108 8.50 5.84 1.47
C VAL A 108 9.85 6.55 1.36
N ILE A 109 9.83 7.87 1.32
CA ILE A 109 11.07 8.63 1.48
C ILE A 109 11.37 8.64 2.97
N ALA A 110 12.59 8.23 3.33
CA ALA A 110 13.08 8.22 4.70
C ALA A 110 14.52 8.75 4.77
N GLU A 111 14.85 9.53 5.80
CA GLU A 111 16.21 10.05 6.00
C GLU A 111 17.23 8.92 6.23
N ASP A 112 16.86 7.93 7.06
CA ASP A 112 17.61 6.68 7.25
C ASP A 112 16.70 5.47 6.94
N PRO A 113 16.70 4.97 5.69
CA PRO A 113 15.90 3.79 5.34
C PRO A 113 16.20 2.56 6.20
N ALA A 114 17.45 2.38 6.63
CA ALA A 114 17.85 1.21 7.38
C ALA A 114 17.40 1.21 8.84
N HIS A 115 17.14 2.39 9.41
CA HIS A 115 16.52 2.55 10.73
C HIS A 115 15.20 1.77 10.84
N TRP A 116 14.46 1.67 9.75
CA TRP A 116 13.13 1.06 9.73
C TRP A 116 13.14 -0.48 9.70
N ILE A 117 14.29 -1.13 9.42
CA ILE A 117 14.37 -2.60 9.28
C ILE A 117 13.81 -3.35 10.50
N PRO A 118 14.26 -3.08 11.75
CA PRO A 118 13.83 -3.88 12.90
C PRO A 118 12.34 -3.79 13.17
N VAL A 119 11.72 -2.63 12.91
CA VAL A 119 10.27 -2.51 13.04
C VAL A 119 9.53 -3.17 11.89
N LEU A 120 9.98 -3.03 10.64
CA LEU A 120 9.37 -3.70 9.49
C LEU A 120 9.37 -5.23 9.65
N GLU A 121 10.44 -5.80 10.20
CA GLU A 121 10.50 -7.24 10.52
C GLU A 121 9.53 -7.67 11.62
N ARG A 122 9.17 -6.78 12.57
CA ARG A 122 8.09 -7.06 13.53
C ARG A 122 6.71 -7.09 12.86
N TYR A 123 6.49 -6.25 11.84
CA TYR A 123 5.22 -6.23 11.09
C TYR A 123 5.08 -7.41 10.12
N PHE A 124 6.15 -7.74 9.40
CA PHE A 124 6.09 -8.64 8.23
C PHE A 124 6.90 -9.92 8.39
N GLY A 125 7.54 -10.13 9.54
CA GLY A 125 8.33 -11.31 9.88
C GLY A 125 9.85 -11.11 9.65
N ALA A 126 10.64 -11.86 10.41
CA ALA A 126 12.10 -11.80 10.33
C ALA A 126 12.62 -12.10 8.90
N GLY A 127 13.57 -11.28 8.42
CA GLY A 127 14.17 -11.43 7.11
C GLY A 127 13.31 -10.94 5.94
N CYS A 128 12.16 -10.29 6.19
CA CYS A 128 11.32 -9.71 5.14
C CYS A 128 11.95 -8.46 4.51
N ALA A 129 12.78 -7.74 5.27
CA ALA A 129 13.39 -6.48 4.90
C ALA A 129 14.87 -6.69 4.57
N ARG A 130 15.30 -6.25 3.38
CA ARG A 130 16.70 -6.29 2.96
C ARG A 130 17.17 -4.92 2.51
N ARG A 131 18.46 -4.65 2.73
CA ARG A 131 19.12 -3.51 2.09
C ARG A 131 19.33 -3.79 0.60
N ASP A 132 19.13 -2.77 -0.21
CA ASP A 132 19.32 -2.73 -1.66
C ASP A 132 20.05 -1.42 -1.97
N ALA A 133 21.39 -1.46 -1.99
CA ALA A 133 22.23 -0.27 -1.89
C ALA A 133 21.88 0.57 -0.63
N SER A 134 21.49 1.85 -0.80
CA SER A 134 21.05 2.72 0.30
C SER A 134 19.55 2.59 0.63
N ASP A 135 18.79 1.84 -0.17
CA ASP A 135 17.38 1.60 0.04
C ASP A 135 17.14 0.37 0.94
N VAL A 136 15.92 0.26 1.45
CA VAL A 136 15.38 -0.97 2.06
C VAL A 136 14.16 -1.43 1.28
N VAL A 137 14.14 -2.71 0.94
CA VAL A 137 13.02 -3.37 0.27
C VAL A 137 12.43 -4.41 1.19
N VAL A 138 11.12 -4.30 1.43
CA VAL A 138 10.33 -5.26 2.19
C VAL A 138 9.52 -6.08 1.21
N SER A 139 9.78 -7.39 1.21
CA SER A 139 8.93 -8.35 0.48
C SER A 139 7.69 -8.62 1.31
N VAL A 140 6.52 -8.30 0.74
CA VAL A 140 5.22 -8.61 1.34
C VAL A 140 4.55 -9.67 0.47
N SER A 141 4.22 -10.82 1.04
CA SER A 141 3.50 -11.86 0.29
C SER A 141 2.07 -11.39 0.02
N SER A 142 1.71 -11.24 -1.26
CA SER A 142 0.32 -11.02 -1.65
C SER A 142 -0.45 -12.33 -1.71
N ARG A 143 -1.70 -12.31 -1.23
CA ARG A 143 -2.68 -13.41 -1.31
C ARG A 143 -3.05 -13.85 -2.75
N ALA A 144 -2.51 -13.19 -3.78
CA ALA A 144 -3.00 -13.32 -5.14
C ALA A 144 -2.88 -14.73 -5.76
N GLU A 145 -2.12 -15.67 -5.17
CA GLU A 145 -1.88 -16.95 -5.84
C GLU A 145 -2.31 -18.24 -5.13
N ARG A 146 -2.35 -18.38 -3.81
CA ARG A 146 -2.81 -19.65 -3.18
C ARG A 146 -3.47 -19.41 -1.84
N GLY A 147 -4.66 -19.98 -1.65
CA GLY A 147 -5.31 -20.06 -0.34
C GLY A 147 -4.40 -20.73 0.68
N THR A 148 -4.55 -20.30 1.94
CA THR A 148 -3.76 -20.59 3.15
C THR A 148 -2.42 -19.87 3.28
N PHE A 149 -2.29 -19.03 4.32
CA PHE A 149 -1.00 -18.68 4.89
C PHE A 149 -0.99 -19.04 6.38
N GLU A 150 -0.01 -19.85 6.78
CA GLU A 150 0.37 -20.04 8.17
C GLU A 150 1.24 -18.86 8.60
N ALA A 151 0.91 -18.24 9.72
CA ALA A 151 1.74 -17.24 10.37
C ALA A 151 2.99 -17.89 11.00
N THR A 152 3.88 -18.45 10.18
CA THR A 152 5.14 -19.05 10.61
C THR A 152 6.26 -18.70 9.62
N GLY A 153 6.73 -17.45 9.69
CA GLY A 153 8.15 -17.07 9.60
C GLY A 153 9.08 -17.58 8.47
N ARG A 154 8.62 -18.22 7.40
CA ARG A 154 9.46 -18.56 6.24
C ARG A 154 8.71 -18.38 4.94
N VAL A 155 9.01 -17.27 4.26
CA VAL A 155 8.74 -17.11 2.83
C VAL A 155 9.59 -18.14 2.07
N PRO A 156 8.99 -19.10 1.33
CA PRO A 156 9.74 -20.05 0.51
C PRO A 156 10.65 -19.31 -0.47
N ARG A 157 11.89 -19.79 -0.66
CA ARG A 157 12.90 -19.14 -1.51
C ARG A 157 12.43 -18.93 -2.96
N SER A 158 11.51 -19.78 -3.44
CA SER A 158 10.91 -19.73 -4.78
C SER A 158 9.74 -18.76 -4.94
N ALA A 159 9.22 -18.16 -3.85
CA ALA A 159 8.18 -17.13 -3.90
C ALA A 159 8.74 -15.70 -4.05
N ARG A 160 10.07 -15.56 -4.09
CA ARG A 160 10.80 -14.27 -4.04
C ARG A 160 10.92 -13.55 -5.37
N GLU A 161 10.67 -14.21 -6.50
CA GLU A 161 10.96 -13.65 -7.82
C GLU A 161 9.72 -13.13 -8.58
N ASP A 162 8.49 -13.52 -8.20
CA ASP A 162 7.29 -13.18 -8.99
C ASP A 162 6.17 -12.41 -8.26
N SER A 163 6.21 -12.32 -6.93
CA SER A 163 5.24 -11.46 -6.21
C SER A 163 5.77 -10.03 -6.16
N GLY A 164 5.57 -9.28 -7.26
CA GLY A 164 5.97 -7.89 -7.44
C GLY A 164 5.32 -6.86 -6.49
N HIS A 165 5.05 -7.23 -5.24
CA HIS A 165 4.50 -6.41 -4.16
C HIS A 165 5.59 -6.06 -3.16
N PHE A 166 5.96 -4.78 -3.08
CA PHE A 166 7.01 -4.33 -2.18
C PHE A 166 6.63 -3.07 -1.41
N ILE A 167 7.21 -2.92 -0.22
CA ILE A 167 7.34 -1.63 0.45
C ILE A 167 8.81 -1.24 0.31
N ARG A 168 9.09 -0.06 -0.26
CA ARG A 168 10.45 0.46 -0.38
C ARG A 168 10.63 1.67 0.51
N TYR A 169 11.67 1.68 1.32
CA TYR A 169 12.17 2.88 1.99
C TYR A 169 13.43 3.32 1.24
N LEU A 170 13.49 4.58 0.86
CA LEU A 170 14.62 5.13 0.11
C LEU A 170 14.95 6.54 0.59
N ASP A 171 16.23 6.89 0.52
CA ASP A 171 16.68 8.24 0.83
C ASP A 171 16.35 9.22 -0.31
N ARG A 172 16.50 10.53 -0.05
CA ARG A 172 16.20 11.57 -1.03
C ARG A 172 17.10 11.51 -2.27
N ALA A 173 18.35 11.09 -2.13
CA ALA A 173 19.28 10.98 -3.25
C ALA A 173 18.88 9.81 -4.16
N SER A 174 18.50 8.67 -3.59
CA SER A 174 17.89 7.54 -4.30
C SER A 174 16.58 7.96 -4.99
N TRP A 175 15.73 8.73 -4.32
CA TRP A 175 14.50 9.24 -4.92
C TRP A 175 14.79 10.10 -6.15
N ALA A 176 15.69 11.10 -6.02
CA ALA A 176 16.04 11.99 -7.12
C ALA A 176 16.65 11.25 -8.32
N ARG A 177 17.46 10.21 -8.08
CA ARG A 177 17.98 9.34 -9.15
C ARG A 177 16.88 8.51 -9.82
N ARG A 178 15.94 7.97 -9.05
CA ARG A 178 14.91 7.05 -9.54
C ARG A 178 13.74 7.74 -10.22
N TYR A 179 13.42 8.95 -9.77
CA TYR A 179 12.28 9.78 -10.21
C TYR A 179 12.74 11.20 -10.54
N PRO A 180 13.60 11.38 -11.56
CA PRO A 180 14.10 12.69 -11.93
C PRO A 180 12.94 13.63 -12.33
N GLY A 181 12.96 14.85 -11.80
CA GLY A 181 11.89 15.84 -12.02
C GLY A 181 10.65 15.68 -11.15
N VAL A 182 10.64 14.73 -10.21
CA VAL A 182 9.55 14.56 -9.23
C VAL A 182 10.00 15.05 -7.87
N GLU A 183 9.55 16.24 -7.48
CA GLU A 183 9.88 16.80 -6.17
C GLU A 183 9.08 16.13 -5.04
N PRO A 184 9.74 15.68 -3.95
CA PRO A 184 9.05 15.20 -2.75
C PRO A 184 8.16 16.29 -2.13
N VAL A 185 6.94 15.91 -1.74
CA VAL A 185 5.95 16.88 -1.25
C VAL A 185 6.20 17.33 0.18
N ARG A 186 6.86 16.50 0.99
CA ARG A 186 7.09 16.76 2.42
C ARG A 186 8.59 16.76 2.73
N PRO A 187 9.04 17.57 3.72
CA PRO A 187 10.45 17.65 4.11
C PRO A 187 10.93 16.47 4.97
N GLY A 188 10.05 15.85 5.77
CA GLY A 188 10.38 14.67 6.58
C GLY A 188 10.03 13.35 5.92
N ASP A 189 10.19 12.26 6.66
CA ASP A 189 9.80 10.91 6.25
C ASP A 189 8.31 10.85 5.89
N HIS A 190 7.99 10.32 4.71
CA HIS A 190 6.59 10.20 4.27
C HIS A 190 6.41 9.15 3.17
N PRO A 191 5.21 8.56 3.06
CA PRO A 191 4.84 7.83 1.86
C PRO A 191 4.85 8.79 0.67
N ALA A 192 5.58 8.43 -0.37
CA ALA A 192 5.84 9.30 -1.52
C ALA A 192 5.27 8.74 -2.83
N LEU A 193 5.09 7.42 -2.93
CA LEU A 193 4.66 6.80 -4.18
C LEU A 193 3.77 5.56 -3.99
N LEU A 194 2.77 5.43 -4.86
CA LEU A 194 2.01 4.22 -5.08
C LEU A 194 2.28 3.69 -6.50
N SER A 195 2.78 2.46 -6.59
CA SER A 195 3.02 1.78 -7.87
C SER A 195 1.85 0.87 -8.20
N LEU A 196 1.37 0.94 -9.44
CA LEU A 196 0.18 0.26 -9.94
C LEU A 196 0.52 -0.56 -11.18
N ARG A 197 0.05 -1.81 -11.21
CA ARG A 197 0.13 -2.66 -12.39
C ARG A 197 -0.95 -2.25 -13.38
N VAL A 198 -0.60 -2.06 -14.64
CA VAL A 198 -1.52 -1.82 -15.75
C VAL A 198 -1.37 -2.87 -16.84
N GLU A 199 -2.44 -3.15 -17.58
CA GLU A 199 -2.40 -4.08 -18.71
C GLU A 199 -1.54 -3.58 -19.88
N SER A 200 -1.55 -2.26 -20.12
CA SER A 200 -0.77 -1.63 -21.18
C SER A 200 -0.40 -0.21 -20.76
N LEU A 201 0.90 0.09 -20.71
CA LEU A 201 1.39 1.45 -20.46
C LEU A 201 0.99 2.38 -21.59
N ALA A 202 1.07 1.93 -22.85
CA ALA A 202 0.67 2.75 -23.99
C ALA A 202 -0.80 3.18 -23.91
N ALA A 203 -1.71 2.24 -23.59
CA ALA A 203 -3.13 2.56 -23.43
C ALA A 203 -3.39 3.46 -22.20
N CYS A 204 -2.68 3.20 -21.09
CA CYS A 204 -2.75 4.01 -19.89
C CYS A 204 -2.31 5.46 -20.16
N ALA A 205 -1.17 5.65 -20.82
CA ALA A 205 -0.64 6.96 -21.22
C ALA A 205 -1.63 7.69 -22.13
N ALA A 206 -2.12 7.04 -23.19
CA ALA A 206 -3.05 7.66 -24.14
C ALA A 206 -4.34 8.15 -23.45
N LEU A 207 -4.86 7.38 -22.48
CA LEU A 207 -6.00 7.79 -21.68
C LEU A 207 -5.69 9.03 -20.83
N LEU A 208 -4.60 8.98 -20.07
CA LEU A 208 -4.22 10.06 -19.16
C LEU A 208 -3.91 11.36 -19.93
N GLU A 209 -3.23 11.26 -21.07
CA GLU A 209 -2.95 12.38 -21.98
C GLU A 209 -4.25 12.96 -22.58
N ARG A 210 -5.16 12.10 -23.04
CA ARG A 210 -6.48 12.52 -23.55
C ARG A 210 -7.28 13.29 -22.49
N ASP A 211 -7.19 12.86 -21.24
CA ASP A 211 -7.90 13.47 -20.11
C ASP A 211 -7.12 14.66 -19.50
N GLY A 212 -5.99 15.07 -20.10
CA GLY A 212 -5.20 16.23 -19.70
C GLY A 212 -4.43 16.05 -18.39
N VAL A 213 -4.17 14.81 -17.97
CA VAL A 213 -3.38 14.49 -16.79
C VAL A 213 -1.88 14.57 -17.13
N PRO A 214 -1.08 15.41 -16.46
CA PRO A 214 0.36 15.50 -16.72
C PRO A 214 1.10 14.20 -16.39
N LEU A 215 2.04 13.83 -17.27
CA LEU A 215 2.83 12.61 -17.15
C LEU A 215 4.32 12.89 -17.33
N LEU A 216 5.13 12.14 -16.61
CA LEU A 216 6.56 11.98 -16.87
C LEU A 216 6.84 10.54 -17.30
N LYS A 217 7.75 10.37 -18.24
CA LYS A 217 8.19 9.07 -18.76
C LYS A 217 9.69 8.94 -18.50
N PRO A 218 10.13 8.56 -17.28
CA PRO A 218 11.55 8.51 -16.94
C PRO A 218 12.31 7.44 -17.75
N ASP A 219 11.60 6.42 -18.24
CA ASP A 219 12.09 5.37 -19.12
C ASP A 219 10.90 4.72 -19.87
N ALA A 220 11.17 3.64 -20.61
CA ALA A 220 10.17 2.91 -21.39
C ALA A 220 9.21 2.05 -20.55
N GLU A 221 9.53 1.79 -19.27
CA GLU A 221 8.80 0.84 -18.42
C GLU A 221 7.91 1.52 -17.37
N ARG A 222 7.97 2.86 -17.27
CA ARG A 222 7.30 3.61 -16.21
C ARG A 222 6.59 4.84 -16.75
N LEU A 223 5.35 5.02 -16.28
CA LEU A 223 4.64 6.30 -16.36
C LEU A 223 4.47 6.86 -14.97
N ILE A 224 4.71 8.16 -14.82
CA ILE A 224 4.61 8.85 -13.55
C ILE A 224 3.58 9.98 -13.64
N VAL A 225 2.61 9.98 -12.73
CA VAL A 225 1.78 11.17 -12.46
C VAL A 225 2.40 11.91 -11.27
N PRO A 226 2.81 13.19 -11.45
CA PRO A 226 3.41 13.96 -10.36
C PRO A 226 2.44 14.15 -9.18
N PRO A 227 2.96 14.31 -7.95
CA PRO A 227 2.14 14.38 -6.76
C PRO A 227 1.18 15.58 -6.73
N ALA A 228 1.52 16.66 -7.43
CA ALA A 228 0.64 17.82 -7.61
C ALA A 228 -0.70 17.49 -8.30
N HIS A 229 -0.76 16.38 -9.05
CA HIS A 229 -1.94 15.90 -9.77
C HIS A 229 -2.54 14.62 -9.17
N ALA A 230 -2.02 14.16 -8.02
CA ALA A 230 -2.40 12.89 -7.42
C ALA A 230 -2.47 13.00 -5.89
N ALA A 231 -3.12 14.05 -5.38
CA ALA A 231 -3.38 14.26 -3.95
C ALA A 231 -2.12 14.13 -3.08
N HIS A 232 -1.01 14.76 -3.52
CA HIS A 232 0.28 14.76 -2.84
C HIS A 232 0.98 13.39 -2.76
N LEU A 233 0.61 12.47 -3.65
CA LEU A 233 1.25 11.16 -3.81
C LEU A 233 1.67 10.96 -5.26
N THR A 234 2.90 10.52 -5.51
CA THR A 234 3.30 10.15 -6.87
C THR A 234 2.61 8.84 -7.27
N LEU A 235 2.01 8.77 -8.45
CA LEU A 235 1.53 7.50 -9.01
C LEU A 235 2.52 7.01 -10.04
N GLU A 236 2.92 5.75 -9.92
CA GLU A 236 3.72 5.04 -10.91
C GLU A 236 2.84 3.95 -11.53
N PHE A 237 2.84 3.87 -12.86
CA PHE A 237 2.20 2.77 -13.60
C PHE A 237 3.28 1.93 -14.28
N ARG A 238 3.14 0.60 -14.21
CA ARG A 238 4.04 -0.40 -14.82
C ARG A 238 3.25 -1.59 -15.36
N GLU A 239 3.73 -2.25 -16.40
CA GLU A 239 3.12 -3.50 -16.89
C GLU A 239 3.46 -4.73 -16.04
N ARG A 240 4.59 -4.71 -15.32
CA ARG A 240 5.07 -5.81 -14.45
C ARG A 240 5.36 -5.37 -13.03
#